data_AF-D7NY90-F1
#
_entry.id   AF-D7NY90-F1
#
_cell.length_a   1.000
_cell.length_b   1.000
_cell.length_c   1.000
_cell.angle_alpha   90.00
_cell.angle_beta   90.00
_cell.angle_gamma   90.00
#
_symmetry.space_group_name_H-M   'P 1'
#
loop_
_entity.id
_entity.type
_entity.pdbx_description
1 polymer ?
#
loop_
_entity_poly.entity_id
_entity_poly.type
_entity_poly.pdbx_seq_one_letter_code
_entity_poly.pdbx_strand_id
1 'polypeptide(L)' 'STASRRQFENKVPEKQKLFQEDNGIPVHLKGGVADALLYRATMILTVGGTAYAMYQLA' A
#
# COMPACT_ATOMS: atom_id res chain seq x y z
N SER A 1 -30.19 -23.62 14.49
CA SER A 1 -29.20 -22.53 14.46
C SER A 1 -29.10 -21.95 13.08
N THR A 2 -29.45 -20.67 12.96
CA THR A 2 -29.35 -19.82 11.78
C THR A 2 -27.91 -19.70 11.31
N ALA A 3 -27.55 -20.39 10.21
CA ALA A 3 -26.36 -20.04 9.45
C ALA A 3 -26.63 -18.70 8.76
N SER A 4 -26.41 -17.61 9.48
CA SER A 4 -26.38 -16.27 8.91
C SER A 4 -25.43 -16.30 7.72
N ARG A 5 -25.93 -15.87 6.57
CA ARG A 5 -25.30 -15.87 5.26
C ARG A 5 -23.86 -15.33 5.38
N ARG A 6 -22.85 -16.12 5.02
CA ARG A 6 -21.51 -15.61 4.72
C ARG A 6 -21.62 -14.71 3.49
N GLN A 7 -21.88 -13.41 3.68
CA GLN A 7 -21.95 -12.46 2.56
C GLN A 7 -20.59 -12.29 1.86
N PHE A 8 -19.50 -12.68 2.50
CA PHE A 8 -18.14 -12.66 1.94
C PHE A 8 -17.34 -13.87 2.41
N GLU A 9 -16.48 -14.40 1.53
CA GLU A 9 -15.53 -15.46 1.85
C GLU A 9 -14.36 -14.91 2.68
N ASN A 10 -13.82 -15.73 3.58
CA ASN A 10 -12.61 -15.37 4.32
C ASN A 10 -11.39 -15.43 3.40
N LYS A 11 -10.78 -14.27 3.12
CA LYS A 11 -9.59 -14.13 2.26
C LYS A 11 -8.28 -13.94 3.05
N VAL A 12 -8.31 -14.07 4.39
CA VAL A 12 -7.11 -13.91 5.25
C VAL A 12 -5.99 -14.87 4.85
N PRO A 13 -6.21 -16.18 4.61
CA PRO A 13 -5.13 -17.09 4.24
C PRO A 13 -4.44 -16.71 2.92
N GLU A 14 -5.20 -16.18 1.95
CA GLU A 14 -4.67 -15.73 0.66
C GLU A 14 -3.76 -14.51 0.84
N LYS A 15 -4.18 -13.54 1.67
CA LYS A 15 -3.37 -12.36 1.99
C LYS A 15 -2.14 -12.72 2.83
N GLN A 16 -2.27 -13.64 3.78
CA GLN A 16 -1.12 -14.14 4.55
C GLN A 16 -0.07 -14.75 3.64
N LYS A 17 -0.47 -15.59 2.67
CA LYS A 17 0.45 -16.18 1.70
C LYS A 17 1.18 -15.10 0.89
N LEU A 18 0.47 -14.09 0.40
CA LEU A 18 1.06 -12.98 -0.37
C LEU A 18 2.08 -12.18 0.47
N PHE A 19 1.70 -11.77 1.69
CA PHE A 19 2.56 -10.92 2.52
C PHE A 19 3.66 -11.68 3.27
N GLN A 20 3.60 -13.01 3.33
CA GLN A 20 4.65 -13.85 3.92
C GLN A 20 5.55 -14.53 2.87
N GLU A 21 5.28 -14.35 1.58
CA GLU A 21 6.17 -14.84 0.52
C GLU A 21 7.58 -14.26 0.69
N ASP A 22 8.59 -15.12 0.69
CA ASP A 22 9.99 -14.73 0.88
C ASP A 22 10.63 -14.29 -0.46
N ASN A 23 10.15 -13.16 -0.97
CA ASN A 23 10.58 -12.58 -2.25
C ASN A 23 11.51 -11.36 -2.06
N GLY A 24 11.91 -11.05 -0.83
CA GLY A 24 12.75 -9.90 -0.49
C GLY A 24 12.09 -8.52 -0.70
N ILE A 25 10.81 -8.46 -1.08
CA ILE A 25 10.10 -7.20 -1.30
C ILE A 25 9.73 -6.58 0.06
N PRO A 26 10.03 -5.28 0.29
CA PRO A 26 9.66 -4.62 1.55
C PRO A 26 8.14 -4.54 1.69
N VAL A 27 7.64 -4.59 2.94
CA VAL A 27 6.21 -4.69 3.26
C VAL A 27 5.35 -3.60 2.61
N HIS A 28 5.87 -2.38 2.45
CA HIS A 28 5.15 -1.24 1.85
C HIS A 28 5.05 -1.27 0.32
N LEU A 29 5.68 -2.25 -0.35
CA LEU A 29 5.55 -2.51 -1.79
C LEU A 29 4.98 -3.90 -2.08
N LYS A 30 4.70 -4.69 -1.03
CA LYS A 30 4.38 -6.12 -1.15
C LYS A 30 2.99 -6.39 -1.72
N GLY A 31 2.11 -5.39 -1.75
CA GLY A 31 0.83 -5.42 -2.45
C GLY A 31 0.93 -5.19 -3.97
N GLY A 32 2.12 -4.86 -4.48
CA GLY A 32 2.42 -4.84 -5.92
C GLY A 32 2.36 -3.45 -6.57
N VAL A 33 1.82 -3.38 -7.80
CA VAL A 33 1.89 -2.18 -8.65
C VAL A 33 1.19 -0.97 -8.04
N ALA A 34 0.05 -1.18 -7.36
CA ALA A 34 -0.69 -0.10 -6.72
C ALA A 34 0.15 0.56 -5.62
N ASP A 35 0.81 -0.23 -4.78
CA ASP A 35 1.71 0.26 -3.72
C ASP A 35 2.88 1.06 -4.30
N ALA A 36 3.50 0.54 -5.37
CA ALA A 36 4.61 1.23 -6.03
C ALA A 36 4.19 2.57 -6.65
N LEU A 37 3.01 2.63 -7.28
CA LEU A 37 2.47 3.86 -7.83
C LEU A 37 2.17 4.88 -6.73
N LEU A 38 1.52 4.44 -5.64
CA LEU A 38 1.16 5.29 -4.52
C LEU A 38 2.42 5.85 -3.84
N TYR A 39 3.41 4.99 -3.57
CA TYR A 39 4.70 5.39 -3.01
C TYR A 39 5.37 6.49 -3.85
N ARG A 40 5.47 6.30 -5.17
CA ARG A 40 6.09 7.27 -6.08
C ARG A 40 5.32 8.60 -6.11
N ALA A 41 3.98 8.54 -6.17
CA ALA A 41 3.15 9.74 -6.14
C ALA A 41 3.35 10.53 -4.84
N THR A 42 3.35 9.86 -3.69
CA THR A 42 3.60 10.49 -2.39
C THR A 42 4.99 11.10 -2.31
N MET A 43 6.02 10.41 -2.81
CA MET A 43 7.39 10.96 -2.87
C MET A 43 7.47 12.21 -3.74
N ILE A 44 6.84 12.21 -4.91
CA ILE A 44 6.82 13.38 -5.80
C ILE A 44 6.12 14.56 -5.12
N LEU A 45 4.95 14.34 -4.51
CA LEU A 45 4.19 15.39 -3.86
C LEU A 45 4.92 15.97 -2.64
N THR A 46 5.55 15.12 -1.83
CA THR A 46 6.29 15.56 -0.64
C THR A 46 7.54 16.34 -1.01
N VAL A 47 8.41 15.78 -1.86
CA VAL A 47 9.65 16.47 -2.30
C VAL A 47 9.32 17.74 -3.07
N GLY A 48 8.37 17.66 -4.01
CA GLY A 48 7.92 18.82 -4.77
C GLY A 48 7.29 19.90 -3.89
N GLY A 49 6.44 19.50 -2.94
CA GLY A 49 5.83 20.40 -1.96
C GLY A 49 6.87 21.07 -1.06
N THR A 50 7.88 20.35 -0.59
CA THR A 50 8.98 20.93 0.20
C THR A 50 9.78 21.93 -0.63
N ALA A 51 10.13 21.60 -1.87
CA ALA A 51 10.84 22.52 -2.76
C ALA A 51 10.02 23.80 -3.03
N TYR A 52 8.71 23.66 -3.25
CA TYR A 52 7.81 24.79 -3.44
C TYR A 52 7.72 25.66 -2.17
N ALA A 53 7.61 25.04 -1.00
CA ALA A 53 7.58 25.77 0.27
C ALA A 53 8.88 26.55 0.50
N MET A 54 10.04 25.97 0.18
CA MET A 54 11.33 26.67 0.23
C MET A 54 11.36 27.86 -0.72
N TYR A 55 10.86 27.71 -1.95
CA TYR A 55 10.77 28.83 -2.90
C TYR A 55 9.88 29.96 -2.39
N GLN A 56 8.75 29.63 -1.77
CA GLN A 56 7.82 30.63 -1.23
C GLN A 56 8.33 31.34 0.04
N LEU A 57 9.27 30.73 0.76
CA LEU A 57 9.84 31.26 2.01
C LEU A 57 11.23 31.90 1.81
N ALA A 58 11.83 31.76 0.63
CA ALA A 58 13.08 32.40 0.23
C ALA A 58 12.83 33.84 -0.23
#